data_AF-A0A1V1W661-F1
#
_entry.id   AF-A0A1V1W661-F1
#
_cell.length_a   1.000
_cell.length_b   1.000
_cell.length_c   1.000
_cell.angle_alpha   90.00
_cell.angle_beta   90.00
_cell.angle_gamma   90.00
#
_symmetry.space_group_name_H-M   'P 1'
#
loop_
_entity.id
_entity.type
_entity.pdbx_description
1 polymer ?
#
loop_
_entity_poly.entity_id
_entity_poly.type
_entity_poly.pdbx_seq_one_letter_code
_entity_poly.pdbx_strand_id
1 'polypeptide(L)' 'MTEDADFPGPDVPDFEDPEPERVRTDVPEVDEVIAAVEELEDRPIEEHVGVFETAHDQLRRALDTPADPS' A
#
# COMPACT_ATOMS: atom_id res chain seq x y z
N MET A 1 -32.26 39.05 -1.57
CA MET A 1 -31.22 39.21 -2.61
C MET A 1 -29.94 39.63 -1.92
N THR A 2 -29.10 38.65 -1.56
CA THR A 2 -27.64 38.74 -1.61
C THR A 2 -27.16 37.32 -1.88
N GLU A 3 -26.32 37.23 -2.91
CA GLU A 3 -25.95 36.09 -3.73
C GLU A 3 -25.63 34.77 -2.98
N ASP A 4 -26.15 33.68 -3.56
CA ASP A 4 -25.58 32.34 -3.51
C ASP A 4 -24.15 32.45 -4.05
N ALA A 5 -23.16 32.37 -3.16
CA ALA A 5 -21.77 32.45 -3.57
C ALA A 5 -21.43 31.16 -4.32
N ASP A 6 -21.45 31.25 -5.66
CA ASP A 6 -20.86 30.29 -6.58
C ASP A 6 -19.35 30.25 -6.29
N PHE A 7 -18.99 29.48 -5.26
CA PHE A 7 -17.60 29.12 -5.02
C PHE A 7 -17.26 28.06 -6.07
N PRO A 8 -16.40 28.37 -7.06
CA PRO A 8 -15.86 27.31 -7.88
C PRO A 8 -15.24 26.29 -6.92
N GLY A 9 -15.74 25.05 -6.98
CA GLY A 9 -15.16 23.96 -6.21
C GLY A 9 -13.64 23.95 -6.45
N PRO A 10 -12.82 23.64 -5.45
CA PRO A 10 -11.37 23.62 -5.64
C PRO A 10 -11.07 22.81 -6.90
N ASP A 11 -10.28 23.38 -7.82
CA ASP A 11 -9.61 22.62 -8.87
C ASP A 11 -8.74 21.59 -8.14
N VAL A 12 -9.35 20.45 -7.81
CA VAL A 12 -8.63 19.30 -7.31
C VAL A 12 -7.75 18.91 -8.48
N PRO A 13 -6.42 18.99 -8.38
CA PRO A 13 -5.59 18.45 -9.43
C PRO A 13 -6.04 17.01 -9.67
N ASP A 14 -6.19 16.64 -10.94
CA ASP A 14 -6.38 15.25 -11.32
C ASP A 14 -5.13 14.54 -10.80
N PHE A 15 -5.24 13.94 -9.61
CA PHE A 15 -4.22 13.06 -9.08
C PHE A 15 -4.34 11.81 -9.93
N GLU A 16 -3.82 11.87 -11.16
CA GLU A 16 -3.42 10.67 -11.91
C GLU A 16 -2.63 9.86 -10.90
N ASP A 17 -3.22 8.78 -10.40
CA ASP A 17 -2.61 7.92 -9.40
C ASP A 17 -1.31 7.43 -10.04
N PRO A 18 -0.14 7.90 -9.58
CA PRO A 18 1.10 7.50 -10.22
C PRO A 18 1.18 5.99 -10.03
N GLU A 19 1.25 5.23 -11.13
CA GLU A 19 1.41 3.78 -11.09
C GLU A 19 2.48 3.45 -10.04
N PRO A 20 2.15 2.65 -9.00
CA PRO A 20 2.99 2.54 -7.83
C PRO A 20 4.38 2.08 -8.25
N GLU A 21 5.40 2.86 -7.89
CA GLU A 21 6.80 2.49 -8.11
C GLU A 21 7.08 1.20 -7.33
N ARG A 22 7.26 0.08 -8.03
CA ARG A 22 7.51 -1.22 -7.40
C ARG A 22 8.77 -1.16 -6.53
N VAL A 23 8.57 -1.21 -5.22
CA VAL A 23 9.64 -1.15 -4.22
C VAL A 23 10.36 -2.49 -4.17
N ARG A 24 11.70 -2.47 -4.26
CA ARG A 24 12.59 -3.62 -4.08
C ARG A 24 13.50 -3.34 -2.89
N THR A 25 13.50 -4.22 -1.91
CA THR A 25 14.21 -4.04 -0.64
C THR A 25 15.51 -4.84 -0.54
N ASP A 26 15.80 -5.67 -1.55
CA ASP A 26 16.88 -6.67 -1.56
C ASP A 26 16.79 -7.73 -0.45
N VAL A 27 15.70 -7.73 0.33
CA VAL A 27 15.36 -8.74 1.34
C VAL A 27 14.22 -9.60 0.76
N PRO A 28 14.50 -10.85 0.34
CA PRO A 28 13.52 -11.69 -0.35
C PRO A 28 12.20 -11.86 0.41
N GLU A 29 12.27 -12.00 1.74
CA GLU A 29 11.09 -12.14 2.59
C GLU A 29 10.22 -10.87 2.63
N VAL A 30 10.83 -9.69 2.52
CA VAL A 30 10.10 -8.41 2.49
C VAL A 30 9.53 -8.16 1.11
N ASP A 31 10.26 -8.51 0.05
CA ASP A 31 9.78 -8.41 -1.33
C ASP A 31 8.56 -9.33 -1.59
N GLU A 32 8.50 -10.50 -0.95
CA GLU A 32 7.33 -11.40 -1.02
C GLU A 32 6.09 -10.78 -0.36
N VAL A 33 6.26 -10.13 0.80
CA VAL A 33 5.19 -9.39 1.49
C VAL A 33 4.68 -8.24 0.62
N ILE A 34 5.57 -7.48 -0.01
CA ILE A 34 5.20 -6.36 -0.89
C ILE A 34 4.38 -6.88 -2.06
N ALA A 35 4.83 -7.93 -2.74
CA ALA A 35 4.09 -8.53 -3.85
C ALA A 35 2.69 -9.02 -3.42
N ALA A 36 2.58 -9.64 -2.26
CA ALA A 36 1.30 -10.10 -1.73
C ALA A 36 0.31 -8.96 -1.46
N VAL A 37 0.80 -7.76 -1.09
CA VAL A 37 -0.02 -6.57 -0.88
C VAL A 37 -0.36 -5.88 -2.20
N GLU A 38 0.57 -5.80 -3.15
CA GLU A 38 0.30 -5.26 -4.50
C GLU A 38 -0.82 -6.06 -5.21
N GLU A 39 -0.81 -7.39 -5.09
CA GLU A 39 -1.84 -8.26 -5.67
C GLU A 39 -3.23 -8.13 -5.01
N LEU A 40 -3.36 -7.43 -3.87
CA LEU A 40 -4.66 -7.26 -3.22
C LEU A 40 -5.60 -6.35 -3.99
N GLU A 41 -5.07 -5.40 -4.76
CA GLU A 41 -5.89 -4.45 -5.53
C GLU A 41 -6.89 -5.17 -6.46
N ASP A 42 -6.47 -6.31 -7.02
CA ASP A 42 -7.27 -7.13 -7.92
C ASP A 42 -8.18 -8.14 -7.20
N ARG A 43 -8.14 -8.24 -5.86
CA ARG A 43 -8.87 -9.23 -5.06
C ARG A 43 -10.11 -8.65 -4.37
N PRO A 44 -11.13 -9.48 -4.06
CA PRO A 44 -12.28 -9.06 -3.27
C PRO A 44 -11.87 -8.54 -1.88
N ILE A 45 -12.52 -7.48 -1.41
CA ILE A 45 -12.21 -6.81 -0.13
C ILE A 45 -12.34 -7.76 1.07
N GLU A 46 -13.20 -8.77 0.97
CA GLU A 46 -13.39 -9.80 2.00
C GLU A 46 -12.12 -10.66 2.21
N GLU A 47 -11.26 -10.76 1.19
CA GLU A 47 -10.01 -11.51 1.24
C GLU A 47 -8.82 -10.67 1.75
N HIS A 48 -8.92 -9.34 1.68
CA HIS A 48 -7.84 -8.42 2.00
C HIS A 48 -7.35 -8.58 3.44
N VAL A 49 -8.28 -8.73 4.39
CA VAL A 49 -7.94 -8.85 5.82
C VAL A 49 -7.07 -10.08 6.06
N GLY A 50 -7.43 -11.25 5.52
CA GLY A 50 -6.68 -12.48 5.74
C GLY A 50 -5.28 -12.46 5.11
N VAL A 51 -5.16 -11.87 3.92
CA VAL A 51 -3.86 -11.67 3.26
C VAL A 51 -3.02 -10.65 4.03
N PHE A 52 -3.62 -9.54 4.47
CA PHE A 52 -2.91 -8.50 5.22
C PHE A 52 -2.38 -9.02 6.56
N GLU A 53 -3.18 -9.78 7.31
CA GLU A 53 -2.76 -10.43 8.55
C GLU A 53 -1.58 -11.39 8.31
N THR A 54 -1.67 -12.21 7.26
CA THR A 54 -0.61 -13.16 6.89
C THR A 54 0.68 -12.43 6.50
N ALA A 55 0.57 -11.40 5.66
CA ALA A 55 1.68 -10.57 5.20
C ALA A 55 2.33 -9.82 6.37
N HIS A 56 1.54 -9.32 7.32
CA HIS A 56 2.02 -8.65 8.52
C HIS A 56 2.81 -9.59 9.43
N ASP A 57 2.33 -10.82 9.63
CA ASP A 57 3.03 -11.84 10.42
C ASP A 57 4.36 -12.25 9.77
N GLN A 58 4.38 -12.39 8.44
CA GLN A 58 5.62 -12.68 7.69
C GLN A 58 6.63 -11.55 7.81
N LEU A 59 6.19 -10.30 7.59
CA LEU A 59 7.04 -9.12 7.72
C LEU A 59 7.63 -9.01 9.12
N ARG A 60 6.82 -9.23 10.15
CA ARG A 60 7.29 -9.22 11.54
C ARG A 60 8.41 -10.23 11.74
N ARG A 61 8.26 -11.47 11.24
CA ARG A 61 9.30 -12.52 11.38
C ARG A 61 10.58 -12.18 10.62
N ALA A 62 10.45 -11.63 9.42
CA ALA A 62 11.59 -11.19 8.62
C ALA A 62 12.40 -10.11 9.36
N LEU A 63 11.72 -9.15 9.99
CA LEU A 63 12.35 -8.05 10.73
C LEU A 63 12.85 -8.42 12.13
N ASP A 64 12.24 -9.42 12.78
CA ASP A 64 12.61 -9.88 14.14
C ASP A 64 13.81 -10.84 14.14
N THR A 65 14.20 -11.35 12.97
CA THR A 65 15.49 -12.05 12.82
C THR A 65 16.60 -11.00 12.85
N PRO A 66 17.49 -11.00 13.86
CA PRO A 66 18.63 -10.08 13.84
C PRO A 66 19.43 -10.39 12.58
N ALA A 67 19.52 -9.41 11.67
CA ALA A 67 20.47 -9.47 10.57
C ALA A 67 21.85 -9.69 11.19
N ASP A 68 22.36 -10.92 11.10
CA ASP A 68 23.62 -11.32 11.69
C ASP A 68 24.71 -10.41 11.10
N PRO A 69 25.38 -9.58 11.90
CA PRO A 69 26.44 -8.72 11.38
C PRO A 69 27.66 -9.59 11.06
N SER A 70 27.76 -10.06 9.82
CA SER A 70 28.97 -10.67 9.26
C SER A 70 30.09 -9.66 9.05
#